data_AF-A0A0C3CEC0-F1
#
_entry.id   AF-A0A0C3CEC0-F1
#
_cell.length_a   1.000
_cell.length_b   1.000
_cell.length_c   1.000
_cell.angle_alpha   90.00
_cell.angle_beta   90.00
_cell.angle_gamma   90.00
#
_symmetry.space_group_name_H-M   'P 1'
#
loop_
_entity.id
_entity.type
_entity.pdbx_description
1 polymer ?
#
loop_
_entity_poly.entity_id
_entity_poly.type
_entity_poly.pdbx_seq_one_letter_code
_entity_poly.pdbx_strand_id
1 'polypeptide(L)'
;MALGLLKEGGQHEESVAGWLRIPFYVVGHGTATALQDAFDFFPTKVDIDIRGESSGNAVTLAPFMLSDIKERPAKILYLTGDKNRDTLTNLLTEGGITLEPLQVYETLGSPRFEEQLLRVLRSPSEEHPPSSWWVAHFAPSAAAFASPILQRYFDFEENLPSTSTLRSDSSDAIPTQAKPAVTTKNSRRAKVAAIGPTTNAFLLDDLGIRVHAMAHKPTPEEILAVIAASDRKTSEL
;
A
#
# COMPACT_ATOMS: atom_id res chain seq x y z
N MET A 1 -8.21 -14.48 16.11
CA MET A 1 -9.46 -14.08 16.79
C MET A 1 -10.73 -14.52 16.04
N ALA A 2 -10.71 -14.75 14.72
CA ALA A 2 -11.90 -15.23 14.00
C ALA A 2 -12.39 -16.65 14.38
N LEU A 3 -11.52 -17.54 14.86
CA LEU A 3 -11.92 -18.89 15.33
C LEU A 3 -12.62 -18.89 16.71
N GLY A 4 -12.62 -17.78 17.44
CA GLY A 4 -13.21 -17.72 18.78
C GLY A 4 -14.74 -17.59 18.78
N LEU A 5 -15.32 -17.07 17.69
CA LEU A 5 -16.76 -16.81 17.59
C LEU A 5 -17.60 -18.03 17.19
N LEU A 6 -16.97 -19.16 16.86
CA LEU A 6 -17.66 -20.41 16.56
C LEU A 6 -17.78 -21.36 17.77
N LYS A 7 -17.29 -20.95 18.95
CA LYS A 7 -17.21 -21.82 20.14
C LYS A 7 -18.08 -21.41 21.33
N GLU A 8 -18.95 -20.41 21.19
CA GLU A 8 -19.95 -20.13 22.23
C GLU A 8 -21.31 -20.70 21.80
N GLY A 9 -21.75 -21.69 22.58
CA GLY A 9 -22.88 -22.56 22.25
C GLY A 9 -24.20 -21.82 22.13
N GLY A 10 -24.83 -21.99 20.97
CA GLY A 10 -26.22 -21.65 20.72
C GLY A 10 -26.54 -21.72 19.21
N GLN A 11 -27.31 -22.72 18.78
CA GLN A 11 -28.00 -22.76 17.48
C GLN A 11 -27.16 -22.56 16.18
N HIS A 12 -25.87 -22.95 16.15
CA HIS A 12 -25.00 -22.68 14.98
C HIS A 12 -24.91 -23.79 13.90
N GLU A 13 -25.55 -24.95 14.04
CA GLU A 13 -25.58 -25.94 12.95
C GLU A 13 -26.40 -25.46 11.72
N GLU A 14 -27.40 -24.59 11.93
CA GLU A 14 -28.12 -23.90 10.84
C GLU A 14 -27.28 -22.79 10.17
N SER A 15 -26.25 -22.28 10.85
CA SER A 15 -25.53 -21.06 10.44
C SER A 15 -24.63 -21.27 9.21
N VAL A 16 -23.88 -22.37 9.13
CA VAL A 16 -22.97 -22.62 7.98
C VAL A 16 -23.75 -23.09 6.76
N ALA A 17 -24.79 -23.92 6.95
CA ALA A 17 -25.65 -24.41 5.87
C ALA A 17 -26.36 -23.27 5.13
N GLY A 18 -26.68 -22.18 5.83
CA GLY A 18 -27.25 -20.97 5.23
C GLY A 18 -26.33 -20.30 4.22
N TRP A 19 -25.02 -20.23 4.49
CA TRP A 19 -24.05 -19.61 3.57
C TRP A 19 -23.87 -20.38 2.26
N LEU A 20 -24.12 -21.69 2.25
CA LEU A 20 -23.98 -22.52 1.05
C LEU A 20 -25.02 -22.20 -0.04
N ARG A 21 -26.09 -21.48 0.33
CA ARG A 21 -27.17 -21.10 -0.57
C ARG A 21 -27.07 -19.65 -1.03
N ILE A 22 -26.08 -18.90 -0.54
CA ILE A 22 -25.91 -17.48 -0.81
C ILE A 22 -24.84 -17.31 -1.90
N PRO A 23 -25.12 -16.56 -2.98
CA PRO A 23 -24.10 -16.26 -3.99
C PRO A 23 -23.06 -15.27 -3.44
N PHE A 24 -21.79 -15.58 -3.68
CA PHE A 24 -20.64 -14.74 -3.37
C PHE A 24 -20.16 -14.01 -4.62
N TYR A 25 -20.12 -12.69 -4.56
CA TYR A 25 -19.58 -11.86 -5.64
C TYR A 25 -18.15 -11.46 -5.32
N VAL A 26 -17.22 -11.77 -6.22
CA VAL A 26 -15.79 -11.50 -6.03
C VAL A 26 -15.21 -10.70 -7.18
N VAL A 27 -14.10 -10.00 -6.91
CA VAL A 27 -13.33 -9.27 -7.92
C VAL A 27 -12.04 -10.04 -8.20
N GLY A 28 -11.99 -10.76 -9.32
CA GLY A 28 -10.78 -11.47 -9.76
C GLY A 28 -10.67 -12.92 -9.27
N HIS A 29 -10.01 -13.75 -10.07
CA HIS A 29 -9.77 -15.17 -9.78
C HIS A 29 -9.01 -15.41 -8.48
N GLY A 30 -8.06 -14.54 -8.12
CA GLY A 30 -7.29 -14.69 -6.87
C GLY A 30 -8.20 -14.65 -5.63
N THR A 31 -9.22 -13.79 -5.63
CA THR A 31 -10.21 -13.75 -4.55
C THR A 31 -11.16 -14.94 -4.60
N ALA A 32 -11.54 -15.42 -5.79
CA ALA A 32 -12.33 -16.64 -5.95
C ALA A 32 -11.62 -17.87 -5.35
N THR A 33 -10.34 -18.06 -5.69
CA THR A 33 -9.52 -19.15 -5.13
C THR A 33 -9.37 -19.03 -3.62
N ALA A 34 -9.04 -17.84 -3.10
CA ALA A 34 -8.89 -17.65 -1.66
C ALA A 34 -10.20 -17.90 -0.89
N LEU A 35 -11.35 -17.57 -1.50
CA LEU A 35 -12.65 -17.87 -0.93
C LEU A 35 -12.91 -19.38 -0.93
N GLN A 36 -12.61 -20.09 -2.03
CA GLN A 36 -12.72 -21.55 -2.08
C GLN A 36 -11.84 -22.23 -1.02
N ASP A 37 -10.58 -21.83 -0.91
CA ASP A 37 -9.63 -22.35 0.09
C ASP A 37 -10.13 -22.13 1.52
N ALA A 38 -10.82 -21.00 1.78
CA ALA A 38 -11.40 -20.72 3.09
C ALA A 38 -12.54 -21.67 3.47
N PHE A 39 -13.26 -22.23 2.48
CA PHE A 39 -14.30 -23.23 2.70
C PHE A 39 -13.76 -24.67 2.72
N ASP A 40 -12.57 -24.92 2.17
CA ASP A 40 -11.90 -26.23 2.25
C ASP A 40 -11.48 -26.62 3.69
N PHE A 41 -11.50 -25.66 4.63
CA PHE A 41 -11.34 -25.95 6.06
C PHE A 41 -12.51 -26.74 6.67
N PHE A 42 -13.67 -26.79 6.01
CA PHE A 42 -14.80 -27.57 6.47
C PHE A 42 -14.64 -29.06 6.13
N PRO A 43 -15.02 -30.00 7.03
CA PRO A 43 -14.84 -31.45 6.80
C PRO A 43 -15.59 -31.99 5.59
N THR A 44 -16.65 -31.31 5.18
CA THR A 44 -17.48 -31.66 4.02
C THR A 44 -17.11 -30.74 2.88
N LYS A 45 -16.83 -31.31 1.70
CA LYS A 45 -16.60 -30.50 0.51
C LYS A 45 -17.86 -29.69 0.21
N VAL A 46 -17.73 -28.38 0.26
CA VAL A 46 -18.78 -27.43 -0.03
C VAL A 46 -18.55 -26.87 -1.43
N ASP A 47 -19.59 -26.91 -2.26
CA ASP A 47 -19.64 -26.15 -3.50
C ASP A 47 -20.28 -24.80 -3.20
N ILE A 48 -19.50 -23.73 -3.25
CA ILE A 48 -19.97 -22.36 -3.03
C ILE A 48 -20.22 -21.67 -4.36
N ASP A 49 -21.31 -20.92 -4.44
CA ASP A 49 -21.68 -20.18 -5.63
C ASP A 49 -20.86 -18.89 -5.74
N ILE A 50 -19.72 -18.96 -6.43
CA ILE A 50 -18.84 -17.81 -6.69
C ILE A 50 -19.17 -17.21 -8.05
N ARG A 51 -19.38 -15.89 -8.08
CA ARG A 51 -19.75 -15.13 -9.27
C ARG A 51 -18.87 -13.89 -9.45
N GLY A 52 -18.74 -13.44 -10.69
CA GLY A 52 -18.07 -12.17 -11.00
C GLY A 52 -16.53 -12.22 -11.02
N GLU A 53 -15.91 -13.39 -10.87
CA GLU A 53 -14.45 -13.53 -10.84
C GLU A 53 -13.72 -12.95 -12.07
N SER A 54 -14.39 -12.90 -13.24
CA SER A 54 -13.84 -12.32 -14.46
C SER A 54 -13.98 -10.78 -14.55
N SER A 55 -14.63 -10.13 -13.58
CA SER A 55 -14.89 -8.68 -13.61
C SER A 55 -13.62 -7.83 -13.50
N GLY A 56 -12.64 -8.29 -12.73
CA GLY A 56 -11.35 -7.63 -12.48
C GLY A 56 -11.42 -6.30 -11.70
N ASN A 57 -12.56 -5.60 -11.68
CA ASN A 57 -12.76 -4.37 -10.91
C ASN A 57 -14.26 -4.11 -10.62
N ALA A 58 -14.52 -3.13 -9.75
CA ALA A 58 -15.87 -2.73 -9.34
C ALA A 58 -16.78 -2.22 -10.47
N VAL A 59 -16.20 -1.52 -11.46
CA VAL A 59 -16.97 -0.94 -12.59
C VAL A 59 -17.54 -2.03 -13.48
N THR A 60 -16.80 -3.13 -13.68
CA THR A 60 -17.28 -4.29 -14.42
C THR A 60 -18.19 -5.18 -13.56
N LEU A 61 -17.92 -5.29 -12.25
CA LEU A 61 -18.70 -6.16 -11.35
C LEU A 61 -20.11 -5.62 -11.07
N ALA A 62 -20.27 -4.31 -10.88
CA ALA A 62 -21.56 -3.74 -10.52
C ALA A 62 -22.67 -4.04 -11.55
N PRO A 63 -22.49 -3.82 -12.88
CA PRO A 63 -23.49 -4.17 -13.88
C PRO A 63 -23.84 -5.66 -13.88
N PHE A 64 -22.85 -6.54 -13.64
CA PHE A 64 -23.08 -7.97 -13.50
C PHE A 64 -24.00 -8.28 -12.32
N MET A 65 -23.71 -7.74 -11.13
CA MET A 65 -24.54 -7.91 -9.93
C MET A 65 -25.96 -7.36 -10.13
N LEU A 66 -26.08 -6.20 -10.77
CA LEU A 66 -27.37 -5.58 -11.07
C LEU A 66 -28.22 -6.41 -12.03
N SER A 67 -27.58 -7.07 -13.01
CA SER A 67 -28.25 -7.99 -13.90
C SER A 67 -28.62 -9.29 -13.19
N ASP A 68 -27.75 -9.82 -12.34
CA ASP A 68 -27.89 -11.14 -11.75
C ASP A 68 -28.94 -11.17 -10.62
N ILE A 69 -28.88 -10.20 -9.71
CA ILE A 69 -29.86 -10.06 -8.63
C ILE A 69 -31.10 -9.43 -9.24
N LYS A 70 -32.25 -10.10 -9.26
CA LYS A 70 -33.48 -9.57 -9.87
C LYS A 70 -34.38 -8.81 -8.90
N GLU A 71 -34.39 -9.22 -7.63
CA GLU A 71 -35.25 -8.64 -6.61
C GLU A 71 -34.72 -7.30 -6.11
N ARG A 72 -35.61 -6.31 -5.94
CA ARG A 72 -35.29 -4.97 -5.47
C ARG A 72 -36.34 -4.46 -4.49
N PRO A 73 -35.93 -3.73 -3.42
CA PRO A 73 -34.55 -3.43 -3.03
C PRO A 73 -33.83 -4.68 -2.51
N ALA A 74 -32.51 -4.73 -2.66
CA ALA A 74 -31.68 -5.80 -2.11
C ALA A 74 -30.60 -5.24 -1.18
N LYS A 75 -30.20 -6.03 -0.18
CA LYS A 75 -29.09 -5.71 0.73
C LYS A 75 -28.04 -6.80 0.63
N ILE A 76 -26.77 -6.43 0.51
CA ILE A 76 -25.65 -7.37 0.39
C ILE A 76 -24.62 -7.04 1.47
N LEU A 77 -24.18 -8.06 2.21
CA LEU A 77 -23.04 -7.94 3.11
C LEU A 77 -21.77 -7.74 2.30
N TYR A 78 -21.06 -6.65 2.56
CA TYR A 78 -19.83 -6.27 1.86
C TYR A 78 -18.62 -6.40 2.78
N LEU A 79 -17.88 -7.50 2.62
CA LEU A 79 -16.65 -7.76 3.36
C LEU A 79 -15.51 -6.95 2.74
N THR A 80 -14.90 -6.06 3.52
CA THR A 80 -13.98 -5.08 2.96
C THR A 80 -12.80 -4.75 3.88
N GLY A 81 -11.81 -4.03 3.33
CA GLY A 81 -10.67 -3.52 4.08
C GLY A 81 -10.91 -2.10 4.63
N ASP A 82 -9.85 -1.47 5.11
CA ASP A 82 -9.80 -0.04 5.43
C ASP A 82 -9.75 0.84 4.17
N LYS A 83 -9.21 0.29 3.07
CA LYS A 83 -9.04 0.99 1.80
C LYS A 83 -10.19 0.68 0.85
N ASN A 84 -11.28 1.43 1.00
CA ASN A 84 -12.47 1.25 0.17
C ASN A 84 -12.60 2.39 -0.84
N ARG A 85 -12.90 2.04 -2.08
CA ARG A 85 -13.34 3.02 -3.09
C ARG A 85 -14.86 2.97 -3.15
N ASP A 86 -15.49 4.14 -3.12
CA ASP A 86 -16.96 4.25 -3.12
C ASP A 86 -17.60 3.82 -4.45
N THR A 87 -16.79 3.51 -5.47
CA THR A 87 -17.24 3.16 -6.82
C THR A 87 -18.26 2.02 -6.83
N LEU A 88 -18.00 0.92 -6.12
CA LEU A 88 -18.93 -0.23 -6.11
C LEU A 88 -20.25 0.13 -5.41
N THR A 89 -20.14 0.73 -4.22
CA THR A 89 -21.30 1.14 -3.40
C THR A 89 -22.20 2.10 -4.17
N ASN A 90 -21.63 3.11 -4.84
CA ASN A 90 -22.39 4.11 -5.59
C ASN A 90 -23.14 3.46 -6.76
N LEU A 91 -22.44 2.67 -7.60
CA LEU A 91 -23.03 2.02 -8.76
C LEU A 91 -24.17 1.05 -8.39
N LEU A 92 -24.03 0.31 -7.29
CA LEU A 92 -25.05 -0.62 -6.84
C LEU A 92 -26.25 0.09 -6.20
N THR A 93 -26.01 1.16 -5.46
CA THR A 93 -27.06 1.95 -4.79
C THR A 93 -27.99 2.58 -5.82
N GLU A 94 -27.42 3.13 -6.90
CA GLU A 94 -28.20 3.66 -8.05
C GLU A 94 -29.11 2.60 -8.67
N GLY A 95 -28.70 1.34 -8.66
CA GLY A 95 -29.48 0.19 -9.15
C GLY A 95 -30.34 -0.52 -8.10
N GLY A 96 -30.55 0.09 -6.93
CA GLY A 96 -31.43 -0.42 -5.87
C GLY A 96 -30.85 -1.55 -5.02
N ILE A 97 -29.52 -1.72 -5.02
CA ILE A 97 -28.80 -2.66 -4.17
C ILE A 97 -27.96 -1.87 -3.15
N THR A 98 -28.24 -2.08 -1.87
CA THR A 98 -27.45 -1.46 -0.79
C THR A 98 -26.36 -2.42 -0.30
N LEU A 99 -25.13 -1.93 -0.21
CA LEU A 99 -24.03 -2.66 0.44
C LEU A 99 -23.98 -2.33 1.94
N GLU A 100 -23.94 -3.37 2.77
CA GLU A 100 -23.71 -3.27 4.21
C GLU A 100 -22.25 -3.62 4.51
N PRO A 101 -21.38 -2.63 4.76
CA PRO A 101 -19.96 -2.87 4.93
C PRO A 101 -19.65 -3.56 6.27
N LEU A 102 -18.78 -4.55 6.23
CA LEU A 102 -18.10 -5.13 7.38
C LEU A 102 -16.60 -5.12 7.11
N GLN A 103 -15.85 -4.27 7.82
CA GLN A 103 -14.40 -4.21 7.70
C GLN A 103 -13.80 -5.44 8.40
N VAL A 104 -13.15 -6.32 7.63
CA VAL A 104 -12.58 -7.58 8.13
C VAL A 104 -11.05 -7.61 8.13
N TYR A 105 -10.41 -6.60 7.54
CA TYR A 105 -8.97 -6.40 7.62
C TYR A 105 -8.61 -4.91 7.53
N GLU A 106 -7.38 -4.57 7.90
CA GLU A 106 -6.84 -3.21 7.83
C GLU A 106 -5.39 -3.26 7.35
N THR A 107 -4.99 -2.26 6.57
CA THR A 107 -3.62 -2.09 6.10
C THR A 107 -2.79 -1.35 7.14
N LEU A 108 -1.86 -2.06 7.77
CA LEU A 108 -0.95 -1.47 8.77
C LEU A 108 0.50 -1.43 8.27
N GLY A 109 1.23 -0.42 8.74
CA GLY A 109 2.69 -0.39 8.59
C GLY A 109 3.34 -1.50 9.42
N SER A 110 4.36 -2.15 8.87
CA SER A 110 5.04 -3.24 9.58
C SER A 110 5.72 -2.72 10.85
N PRO A 111 5.36 -3.21 12.06
CA PRO A 111 5.99 -2.77 13.31
C PRO A 111 7.47 -3.18 13.38
N ARG A 112 7.91 -4.10 12.51
CA ARG A 112 9.29 -4.60 12.44
C ARG A 112 10.11 -3.94 11.34
N PHE A 113 9.55 -2.95 10.64
CA PHE A 113 10.22 -2.31 9.51
C PHE A 113 11.60 -1.76 9.89
N GLU A 114 11.69 -1.00 10.99
CA GLU A 114 12.96 -0.42 11.46
C GLU A 114 13.98 -1.48 11.89
N GLU A 115 13.53 -2.54 12.59
CA GLU A 115 14.37 -3.69 12.96
C GLU A 115 14.95 -4.38 11.72
N GLN A 116 14.10 -4.64 10.72
CA GLN A 116 14.50 -5.30 9.47
C GLN A 116 15.43 -4.42 8.64
N LEU A 117 15.16 -3.12 8.56
CA LEU A 117 16.03 -2.15 7.90
C LEU A 117 17.42 -2.15 8.55
N LEU A 118 17.50 -2.06 9.87
CA LEU A 118 18.77 -2.10 10.60
C LEU A 118 19.54 -3.41 10.36
N ARG A 119 18.85 -4.54 10.24
CA ARG A 119 19.50 -5.82 9.89
C ARG A 119 20.16 -5.73 8.52
N VAL A 120 19.45 -5.22 7.50
CA VAL A 120 20.00 -5.02 6.15
C VAL A 120 21.19 -4.05 6.18
N LEU A 121 21.09 -2.94 6.90
CA LEU A 121 22.15 -1.92 6.99
C LEU A 121 23.41 -2.39 7.74
N ARG A 122 23.29 -3.41 8.60
CA ARG A 122 24.38 -4.00 9.39
C ARG A 122 24.96 -5.25 8.75
N SER A 123 24.27 -5.87 7.79
CA SER A 123 24.73 -7.09 7.14
C SER A 123 26.13 -6.85 6.54
N PRO A 124 27.16 -7.60 6.96
CA PRO A 124 28.48 -7.56 6.35
C PRO A 124 28.47 -8.38 5.06
N SER A 125 27.61 -8.01 4.11
CA SER A 125 27.70 -8.55 2.76
C SER A 125 28.33 -7.48 1.90
N GLU A 126 29.56 -7.77 1.49
CA GLU A 126 30.44 -7.10 0.52
C GLU A 126 31.74 -6.63 1.19
N GLU A 127 32.88 -7.10 0.66
CA GLU A 127 34.23 -6.59 0.98
C GLU A 127 34.36 -5.08 0.70
N HIS A 128 33.38 -4.51 -0.01
CA HIS A 128 33.24 -3.09 -0.33
C HIS A 128 31.79 -2.66 -0.08
N PRO A 129 31.46 -1.97 1.03
CA PRO A 129 30.12 -1.45 1.23
C PRO A 129 29.72 -0.52 0.08
N PRO A 130 28.45 -0.56 -0.40
CA PRO A 130 28.02 0.28 -1.50
C PRO A 130 28.16 1.76 -1.13
N SER A 131 28.84 2.51 -1.99
CA SER A 131 29.09 3.95 -1.83
C SER A 131 27.84 4.80 -2.01
N SER A 132 26.76 4.25 -2.57
CA SER A 132 25.49 4.92 -2.81
C SER A 132 24.31 3.95 -2.68
N TRP A 133 23.20 4.42 -2.11
CA TRP A 133 21.97 3.65 -1.95
C TRP A 133 20.84 4.17 -2.83
N TRP A 134 19.89 3.30 -3.15
CA TRP A 134 18.60 3.67 -3.73
C TRP A 134 17.46 3.26 -2.82
N VAL A 135 16.51 4.15 -2.63
CA VAL A 135 15.25 3.90 -1.93
C VAL A 135 14.11 4.07 -2.94
N ALA A 136 13.43 2.97 -3.27
CA ALA A 136 12.30 2.99 -4.18
C ALA A 136 10.97 2.96 -3.42
N HIS A 137 10.09 3.93 -3.69
CA HIS A 137 8.74 4.00 -3.13
C HIS A 137 7.70 3.54 -4.14
N PHE A 138 6.83 2.63 -3.70
CA PHE A 138 5.81 1.99 -4.53
C PHE A 138 4.39 2.53 -4.31
N ALA A 139 4.17 3.32 -3.27
CA ALA A 139 2.86 3.93 -3.00
C ALA A 139 2.98 5.11 -2.04
N PRO A 140 2.07 6.11 -2.12
CA PRO A 140 1.98 7.20 -1.15
C PRO A 140 1.86 6.70 0.29
N SER A 141 0.97 5.74 0.57
CA SER A 141 0.78 5.22 1.93
C SER A 141 2.04 4.53 2.48
N ALA A 142 2.81 3.86 1.62
CA ALA A 142 4.07 3.25 2.00
C ALA A 142 5.14 4.31 2.29
N ALA A 143 5.20 5.38 1.48
CA ALA A 143 6.10 6.51 1.71
C ALA A 143 5.76 7.25 3.03
N ALA A 144 4.49 7.52 3.28
CA ALA A 144 4.03 8.18 4.50
C ALA A 144 4.51 7.43 5.77
N PHE A 145 4.42 6.09 5.75
CA PHE A 145 4.87 5.26 6.85
C PHE A 145 6.40 5.13 6.94
N ALA A 146 7.06 4.80 5.81
CA ALA A 146 8.46 4.39 5.82
C ALA A 146 9.44 5.57 5.81
N SER A 147 9.13 6.68 5.13
CA SER A 147 10.06 7.79 4.95
C SER A 147 10.57 8.41 6.27
N PRO A 148 9.72 8.64 7.31
CA PRO A 148 10.20 9.14 8.60
C PRO A 148 11.14 8.18 9.33
N ILE A 149 11.08 6.88 9.04
CA ILE A 149 12.02 5.88 9.55
C ILE A 149 13.31 5.92 8.73
N LEU A 150 13.20 5.92 7.41
CA LEU A 150 14.34 5.93 6.48
C LEU A 150 15.22 7.17 6.66
N GLN A 151 14.63 8.36 6.86
CA GLN A 151 15.36 9.62 7.07
C GLN A 151 16.22 9.65 8.36
N ARG A 152 16.03 8.70 9.28
CA ARG A 152 16.93 8.55 10.44
C ARG A 152 18.25 7.85 10.09
N TYR A 153 18.31 7.19 8.94
CA TYR A 153 19.44 6.37 8.51
C TYR A 153 20.03 6.80 7.17
N PHE A 154 19.27 7.54 6.37
CA PHE A 154 19.65 8.01 5.05
C PHE A 154 19.53 9.53 4.94
N ASP A 155 20.54 10.13 4.31
CA ASP A 155 20.47 11.47 3.77
C ASP A 155 20.02 11.37 2.32
N PHE A 156 18.78 11.77 2.03
CA PHE A 156 18.27 11.80 0.66
C PHE A 156 18.93 12.95 -0.10
N GLU A 157 19.62 12.64 -1.19
CA GLU A 157 20.42 13.62 -1.93
C GLU A 157 19.57 14.81 -2.40
N GLU A 158 19.75 15.97 -1.78
CA GLU A 158 19.22 17.23 -2.27
C GLU A 158 20.14 17.75 -3.38
N ASN A 159 19.84 17.43 -4.63
CA ASN A 159 20.48 18.14 -5.73
C ASN A 159 19.90 19.56 -5.80
N LEU A 160 20.59 20.57 -5.29
CA LEU A 160 20.57 21.93 -5.87
C LEU A 160 21.87 22.65 -5.44
N PRO A 161 22.52 23.41 -6.35
CA PRO A 161 23.74 24.13 -6.02
C PRO A 161 23.37 25.27 -5.07
N SER A 162 23.64 25.10 -3.78
CA SER A 162 23.64 26.24 -2.87
C SER A 162 24.88 27.05 -3.19
N THR A 163 24.69 28.07 -4.03
CA THR A 163 25.56 29.23 -4.11
C THR A 163 25.86 29.65 -2.67
N SER A 164 27.11 29.62 -2.26
CA SER A 164 27.52 30.22 -0.99
C SER A 164 27.34 31.73 -1.12
N THR A 165 26.12 32.22 -0.91
CA THR A 165 25.93 33.61 -0.54
C THR A 165 26.59 33.78 0.81
N LEU A 166 27.76 34.40 0.78
CA LEU A 166 28.48 34.99 1.89
C LEU A 166 27.48 35.58 2.88
N ARG A 167 27.33 34.93 4.04
CA ARG A 167 26.62 35.53 5.17
C ARG A 167 27.56 36.57 5.78
N SER A 168 27.28 37.83 5.50
CA SER A 168 27.73 38.95 6.34
C SER A 168 26.94 38.90 7.65
N ASP A 169 27.68 38.94 8.75
CA ASP A 169 27.17 39.07 10.10
C ASP A 169 26.23 40.27 10.25
N SER A 170 25.00 40.05 10.71
CA SER A 170 24.25 41.02 11.53
C SER A 170 23.18 40.30 12.35
N SER A 171 23.08 40.71 13.62
CA SER A 171 22.39 40.10 14.74
C SER A 171 20.87 40.32 14.77
N ASP A 172 20.24 39.56 15.69
CA ASP A 172 18.99 39.84 16.40
C ASP A 172 17.66 39.30 15.81
N ALA A 173 17.26 38.09 16.24
CA ALA A 173 15.93 37.81 16.85
C ALA A 173 15.68 36.31 17.16
N ILE A 174 15.36 36.04 18.43
CA ILE A 174 14.45 35.05 19.07
C ILE A 174 14.38 33.60 18.54
N PRO A 175 14.68 32.57 19.38
CA PRO A 175 14.61 31.16 18.99
C PRO A 175 13.17 30.64 19.04
N THR A 176 12.61 30.29 17.88
CA THR A 176 11.37 29.49 17.80
C THR A 176 11.74 28.03 17.53
N GLN A 177 11.21 27.17 18.39
CA GLN A 177 11.47 25.73 18.56
C GLN A 177 11.85 24.98 17.28
N ALA A 178 13.14 24.62 17.20
CA ALA A 178 13.66 23.70 16.21
C ALA A 178 13.21 22.26 16.53
N LYS A 179 12.81 21.54 15.47
CA LYS A 179 12.74 20.07 15.42
C LYS A 179 13.96 19.48 16.15
N PRO A 180 13.82 18.42 16.98
CA PRO A 180 14.98 17.79 17.58
C PRO A 180 15.86 17.22 16.47
N ALA A 181 16.97 17.90 16.20
CA ALA A 181 18.02 17.42 15.34
C ALA A 181 18.71 16.25 16.07
N VAL A 182 18.22 15.05 15.83
CA VAL A 182 18.98 13.84 16.11
C VAL A 182 20.08 13.77 15.05
N THR A 183 21.17 14.47 15.28
CA THR A 183 22.41 14.33 14.50
C THR A 183 23.05 12.98 14.82
N THR A 184 22.58 11.91 14.18
CA THR A 184 23.34 10.66 14.12
C THR A 184 24.40 10.78 13.03
N LYS A 185 25.64 10.86 13.48
CA LYS A 185 26.88 11.10 12.72
C LYS A 185 27.23 10.07 11.61
N ASN A 186 26.30 9.21 11.17
CA ASN A 186 26.53 8.08 10.24
C ASN A 186 25.35 7.86 9.23
N SER A 187 24.70 8.93 8.76
CA SER A 187 23.68 8.80 7.71
C SER A 187 24.31 8.41 6.36
N ARG A 188 23.71 7.44 5.66
CA ARG A 188 24.17 6.98 4.34
C ARG A 188 23.51 7.86 3.26
N ARG A 189 24.24 8.22 2.20
CA ARG A 189 23.63 8.93 1.06
C ARG A 189 22.74 7.97 0.27
N ALA A 190 21.52 8.41 -0.06
CA ALA A 190 20.61 7.65 -0.90
C ALA A 190 19.90 8.52 -1.92
N LYS A 191 19.73 8.00 -3.13
CA LYS A 191 18.82 8.53 -4.14
C LYS A 191 17.44 7.90 -3.98
N VAL A 192 16.42 8.62 -4.43
CA VAL A 192 15.01 8.22 -4.26
C VAL A 192 14.38 7.94 -5.60
N ALA A 193 13.74 6.78 -5.74
CA ALA A 193 12.95 6.42 -6.92
C ALA A 193 11.45 6.32 -6.59
N ALA A 194 10.59 6.66 -7.54
CA ALA A 194 9.15 6.47 -7.44
C ALA A 194 8.62 5.56 -8.56
N ILE A 195 7.72 4.64 -8.22
CA ILE A 195 7.08 3.72 -9.18
C ILE A 195 6.18 4.42 -10.20
N GLY A 196 5.75 5.66 -9.92
CA GLY A 196 4.79 6.36 -10.76
C GLY A 196 4.46 7.78 -10.31
N PRO A 197 3.71 8.53 -11.14
CA PRO A 197 3.41 9.94 -10.92
C PRO A 197 2.71 10.24 -9.60
N THR A 198 1.76 9.40 -9.17
CA THR A 198 1.03 9.59 -7.91
C THR A 198 1.97 9.51 -6.70
N THR A 199 2.88 8.54 -6.68
CA THR A 199 3.86 8.41 -5.61
C THR A 199 4.89 9.53 -5.65
N ASN A 200 5.29 9.97 -6.84
CA ASN A 200 6.21 11.10 -7.03
C ASN A 200 5.63 12.41 -6.48
N ALA A 201 4.39 12.74 -6.85
CA ALA A 201 3.70 13.92 -6.34
C ALA A 201 3.64 13.90 -4.80
N PHE A 202 3.22 12.78 -4.22
CA PHE A 202 3.18 12.66 -2.75
C PHE A 202 4.55 12.82 -2.08
N LEU A 203 5.60 12.23 -2.64
CA LEU A 203 6.96 12.38 -2.11
C LEU A 203 7.40 13.85 -2.13
N LEU A 204 7.15 14.54 -3.24
CA LEU A 204 7.59 15.92 -3.42
C LEU A 204 6.74 16.90 -2.60
N ASP A 205 5.42 16.83 -2.77
CA ASP A 205 4.48 17.85 -2.30
C ASP A 205 4.16 17.69 -0.81
N ASP A 206 3.96 16.45 -0.35
CA ASP A 206 3.60 16.17 1.05
C ASP A 206 4.82 15.92 1.95
N LEU A 207 5.86 15.28 1.42
CA LEU A 207 7.04 14.90 2.21
C LEU A 207 8.28 15.77 1.96
N GLY A 208 8.27 16.65 0.95
CA GLY A 208 9.43 17.45 0.58
C GLY A 208 10.63 16.62 0.09
N ILE A 209 10.39 15.37 -0.32
CA ILE A 209 11.42 14.43 -0.78
C ILE A 209 11.53 14.52 -2.30
N ARG A 210 12.70 14.96 -2.77
CA ARG A 210 13.01 14.96 -4.20
C ARG A 210 13.16 13.53 -4.74
N VAL A 211 12.47 13.26 -5.84
CA VAL A 211 12.64 12.03 -6.61
C VAL A 211 13.73 12.21 -7.67
N HIS A 212 14.64 11.24 -7.74
CA HIS A 212 15.76 11.19 -8.68
C HIS A 212 15.41 10.42 -9.95
N ALA A 213 14.56 9.40 -9.83
CA ALA A 213 14.09 8.58 -10.94
C ALA A 213 12.61 8.22 -10.75
N MET A 214 11.80 8.34 -11.79
CA MET A 214 10.38 7.99 -11.75
C MET A 214 10.03 7.11 -12.93
N ALA A 215 9.43 5.95 -12.66
CA ALA A 215 8.88 5.08 -13.71
C ALA A 215 7.52 5.62 -14.20
N HIS A 216 7.16 5.33 -15.46
CA HIS A 216 5.86 5.71 -16.01
C HIS A 216 4.87 4.56 -16.01
N LYS A 217 5.37 3.32 -15.99
CA LYS A 217 4.61 2.10 -15.76
C LYS A 217 5.11 1.42 -14.49
N PRO A 218 4.22 0.84 -13.69
CA PRO A 218 4.58 0.20 -12.44
C PRO A 218 5.14 -1.22 -12.67
N THR A 219 6.22 -1.34 -13.46
CA THR A 219 6.88 -2.63 -13.70
C THR A 219 8.32 -2.64 -13.15
N PRO A 220 8.85 -3.82 -12.76
CA PRO A 220 10.23 -3.94 -12.31
C PRO A 220 11.24 -3.40 -13.33
N GLU A 221 11.01 -3.69 -14.62
CA GLU A 221 11.91 -3.31 -15.71
C GLU A 221 12.00 -1.80 -15.87
N GLU A 222 10.86 -1.09 -15.76
CA GLU A 222 10.86 0.37 -15.88
C GLU A 222 11.55 1.04 -14.70
N ILE A 223 11.33 0.57 -13.46
CA ILE A 223 12.06 1.10 -12.30
C ILE A 223 13.57 0.93 -12.46
N LEU A 224 14.01 -0.26 -12.88
CA LEU A 224 15.44 -0.53 -13.07
C LEU A 224 16.02 0.36 -14.17
N ALA A 225 15.29 0.54 -15.28
CA ALA A 225 15.73 1.37 -16.38
C ALA A 225 15.92 2.84 -15.97
N VAL A 226 14.99 3.42 -15.20
CA VAL A 226 15.08 4.83 -14.78
C VAL A 226 16.16 5.05 -13.72
N ILE A 227 16.37 4.09 -12.82
CA ILE A 227 17.47 4.11 -11.84
C ILE A 227 18.81 4.08 -12.58
N ALA A 228 19.00 3.12 -13.49
CA ALA A 228 20.24 3.00 -14.26
C ALA A 228 20.52 4.23 -15.13
N ALA A 229 19.48 4.84 -15.71
CA ALA A 229 19.62 6.08 -16.47
C ALA A 229 20.01 7.27 -15.59
N SER A 230 19.47 7.35 -14.37
CA SER A 230 19.82 8.39 -13.41
C SER A 230 21.27 8.28 -12.94
N ASP A 231 21.78 7.06 -12.74
CA ASP A 231 23.17 6.87 -12.30
C ASP A 231 24.17 7.22 -13.41
N ARG A 232 23.90 6.87 -14.68
CA ARG A 232 24.74 7.28 -15.81
C ARG A 232 24.89 8.80 -15.91
N LYS A 233 23.80 9.55 -15.78
CA LYS A 233 23.82 11.03 -15.81
C LYS A 233 24.64 11.64 -14.67
N THR A 234 24.77 10.94 -13.54
CA THR A 234 25.54 11.44 -12.39
C THR A 234 27.05 11.25 -12.61
N SER A 235 27.46 10.24 -13.37
CA SER A 235 28.87 9.94 -13.65
C SER A 235 29.50 10.78 -14.76
N GLU A 236 28.69 11.49 -15.56
CA GLU A 236 29.13 12.34 -16.67
C GLU A 236 29.33 13.82 -16.29
N LEU A 237 29.08 14.18 -15.02
CA LEU A 237 29.25 15.51 -14.44
C LEU A 237 30.48 15.56 -13.52
#